data_AF-A0A2E9VJQ6-F1
#
_entry.id   AF-A0A2E9VJQ6-F1
#
_cell.length_a   1.000
_cell.length_b   1.000
_cell.length_c   1.000
_cell.angle_alpha   90.00
_cell.angle_beta   90.00
_cell.angle_gamma   90.00
#
_symmetry.space_group_name_H-M   'P 1'
#
loop_
_entity.id
_entity.type
_entity.pdbx_description
1 polymer ?
#
loop_
_entity_poly.entity_id
_entity_poly.type
_entity_poly.pdbx_seq_one_letter_code
_entity_poly.pdbx_strand_id
1 'polypeptide(L)'
;MNRRELLNNFGMGLGAIALCDLMNPSMVRAVEDDALLPSGHFPARAKRVIYLFQSGGPSQMDLLDYKPLLNEKHGEQLPDEVRGTQRLTGMSGNQSSLPLVGSPFKFAKHGEAGLWMSDQLPHTAKIADELCVINSMYTDAINHGPGVTHMQTGSQFPGRPSIGAWLNYGL
;
A
#
# COMPACT_ATOMS: atom_id res chain seq x y z
N MET A 1 -33.15 -17.45 37.83
CA MET A 1 -32.29 -18.20 36.89
C MET A 1 -31.35 -19.10 37.67
N ASN A 2 -31.75 -20.35 37.90
CA ASN A 2 -30.93 -21.36 38.59
C ASN A 2 -30.13 -22.20 37.56
N ARG A 3 -29.12 -22.96 38.01
CA ARG A 3 -28.28 -23.79 37.12
C ARG A 3 -29.07 -24.77 36.24
N ARG A 4 -30.20 -25.26 36.73
CA ARG A 4 -31.08 -26.20 36.00
C ARG A 4 -31.81 -25.51 34.86
N GLU A 5 -32.35 -24.30 35.10
CA GLU A 5 -32.96 -23.46 34.08
C GLU A 5 -31.94 -23.06 33.01
N LEU A 6 -30.72 -22.71 33.41
CA LEU A 6 -29.63 -22.38 32.49
C LEU A 6 -29.29 -23.56 31.57
N LEU A 7 -29.08 -24.76 32.14
CA LEU A 7 -28.73 -25.96 31.37
C LEU A 7 -29.88 -26.43 30.46
N ASN A 8 -31.12 -26.33 30.92
CA ASN A 8 -32.29 -26.68 30.10
C ASN A 8 -32.45 -25.69 28.93
N ASN A 9 -32.31 -24.39 29.17
CA ASN A 9 -32.41 -23.39 28.10
C ASN A 9 -31.24 -23.48 27.11
N PHE A 10 -30.03 -23.76 27.60
CA PHE A 10 -28.84 -23.91 26.75
C PHE A 10 -28.88 -25.19 25.91
N GLY A 11 -29.32 -26.31 26.49
CA GLY A 11 -29.46 -27.59 25.79
C GLY A 11 -30.52 -27.55 24.68
N MET A 12 -31.65 -26.86 24.91
CA MET A 12 -32.66 -26.62 23.87
C MET A 12 -32.16 -25.69 22.77
N GLY A 13 -31.31 -24.70 23.10
CA GLY A 13 -30.72 -23.79 22.12
C GLY A 13 -29.82 -24.49 21.09
N LEU A 14 -28.98 -25.43 21.52
CA LEU A 14 -28.12 -26.21 20.62
C LEU A 14 -28.92 -27.15 19.70
N GLY A 15 -29.97 -27.78 20.24
CA GLY A 15 -30.87 -28.62 19.45
C GLY A 15 -31.66 -27.82 18.41
N ALA A 16 -32.10 -26.61 18.76
CA ALA A 16 -32.77 -25.70 17.83
C ALA A 16 -31.84 -25.25 16.69
N ILE A 17 -30.56 -24.96 16.97
CA ILE A 17 -29.56 -24.63 15.94
C ILE A 17 -29.39 -25.80 14.96
N ALA A 18 -29.21 -27.02 15.47
CA ALA A 18 -29.07 -28.21 14.63
C ALA A 18 -30.33 -28.52 13.81
N LEU A 19 -31.52 -28.32 14.39
CA LEU A 19 -32.79 -28.51 13.69
C LEU A 19 -33.00 -27.46 12.60
N CYS A 20 -32.66 -26.19 12.86
CA CYS A 20 -32.70 -25.14 11.85
C CYS A 20 -31.74 -25.44 10.69
N ASP A 21 -30.54 -25.98 10.96
CA ASP A 21 -29.59 -26.39 9.93
C ASP A 21 -30.13 -27.55 9.07
N LEU A 22 -30.81 -28.53 9.69
CA LEU A 22 -31.46 -29.64 8.99
C LEU A 22 -32.70 -29.22 8.17
N MET A 23 -33.56 -28.36 8.73
CA MET A 23 -34.83 -27.98 8.11
C MET A 23 -34.66 -26.95 7.01
N ASN A 24 -33.72 -26.02 7.20
CA ASN A 24 -33.42 -25.01 6.22
C ASN A 24 -31.98 -24.48 6.45
N PRO A 25 -30.97 -25.11 5.81
CA PRO A 25 -29.57 -24.69 5.94
C PRO A 25 -29.35 -23.20 5.66
N SER A 26 -30.20 -22.58 4.83
CA SER A 26 -30.13 -21.14 4.51
C SER A 26 -30.56 -20.21 5.66
N MET A 27 -31.24 -20.71 6.69
CA MET A 27 -31.59 -19.93 7.89
C MET A 27 -30.48 -19.89 8.94
N VAL A 28 -29.57 -20.88 8.93
CA VAL A 28 -28.44 -20.99 9.87
C VAL A 28 -27.11 -20.63 9.21
N ARG A 29 -27.04 -20.66 7.88
CA ARG A 29 -25.99 -19.95 7.16
C ARG A 29 -26.05 -18.48 7.58
N ALA A 30 -24.95 -18.03 8.19
CA ALA A 30 -24.63 -16.60 8.18
C ALA A 30 -24.89 -16.11 6.76
N VAL A 31 -25.66 -15.03 6.63
CA VAL A 31 -25.94 -14.38 5.35
C VAL A 31 -24.62 -14.32 4.57
N GLU A 32 -24.44 -15.23 3.61
CA GLU A 32 -23.22 -15.29 2.77
C GLU A 32 -23.20 -14.10 1.79
N ASP A 33 -24.27 -13.30 1.80
CA ASP A 33 -24.60 -12.27 0.84
C ASP A 33 -25.05 -11.00 1.56
N ASP A 34 -24.11 -10.39 2.27
CA ASP A 34 -24.09 -8.94 2.36
C ASP A 34 -22.63 -8.56 2.49
N ALA A 35 -21.97 -8.40 1.34
CA ALA A 35 -20.86 -7.47 1.31
C ALA A 35 -21.37 -6.22 2.04
N LEU A 36 -20.67 -5.76 3.08
CA LEU A 36 -21.04 -4.56 3.87
C LEU A 36 -21.22 -3.30 2.99
N LEU A 37 -20.92 -3.42 1.70
CA LEU A 37 -20.98 -2.42 0.67
C LEU A 37 -21.78 -3.00 -0.52
N PRO A 38 -22.68 -2.21 -1.13
CA PRO A 38 -23.40 -2.63 -2.31
C PRO A 38 -22.43 -3.01 -3.44
N SER A 39 -22.84 -3.97 -4.27
CA SER A 39 -22.07 -4.40 -5.45
C SER A 39 -21.63 -3.19 -6.28
N GLY A 40 -20.33 -3.10 -6.59
CA GLY A 40 -19.76 -2.00 -7.35
C GLY A 40 -20.42 -1.79 -8.71
N HIS A 41 -20.33 -0.56 -9.24
CA HIS A 41 -20.90 -0.20 -10.56
C HIS A 41 -20.40 -1.06 -11.72
N PHE A 42 -19.21 -1.64 -11.59
CA PHE A 42 -18.58 -2.49 -12.58
C PHE A 42 -18.21 -3.84 -11.96
N PRO A 43 -18.30 -4.94 -12.73
CA PRO A 43 -17.82 -6.23 -12.26
C PRO A 43 -16.31 -6.17 -12.01
N ALA A 44 -15.89 -6.60 -10.82
CA ALA A 44 -14.48 -6.68 -10.46
C ALA A 44 -13.75 -7.67 -11.38
N ARG A 45 -12.67 -7.21 -12.03
CA ARG A 45 -11.82 -8.06 -12.87
C ARG A 45 -10.79 -8.84 -12.06
N ALA A 46 -10.31 -8.23 -10.96
CA ALA A 46 -9.43 -8.88 -10.00
C ALA A 46 -10.26 -9.49 -8.87
N LYS A 47 -9.77 -10.59 -8.28
CA LYS A 47 -10.43 -11.23 -7.12
C LYS A 47 -9.74 -10.93 -5.80
N ARG A 48 -8.44 -10.64 -5.85
CA ARG A 48 -7.57 -10.44 -4.69
C ARG A 48 -6.47 -9.47 -5.07
N VAL A 49 -6.08 -8.62 -4.13
CA VAL A 49 -4.95 -7.70 -4.26
C VAL A 49 -4.04 -7.90 -3.06
N ILE A 50 -2.75 -8.12 -3.32
CA ILE A 50 -1.71 -8.16 -2.29
C ILE A 50 -1.01 -6.81 -2.35
N TYR A 51 -1.10 -6.05 -1.26
CA TYR A 51 -0.47 -4.74 -1.15
C TYR A 51 0.66 -4.80 -0.14
N LEU A 52 1.86 -4.39 -0.58
CA LEU A 52 3.07 -4.34 0.25
C LEU A 52 3.52 -2.88 0.36
N PHE A 53 3.44 -2.32 1.57
CA PHE A 53 3.98 -0.99 1.87
C PHE A 53 5.31 -1.12 2.60
N GLN A 54 6.40 -0.75 1.93
CA GLN A 54 7.76 -0.89 2.46
C GLN A 54 8.18 0.35 3.26
N SER A 55 7.55 0.57 4.42
CA SER A 55 7.94 1.64 5.35
C SER A 55 9.38 1.44 5.84
N GLY A 56 10.27 2.39 5.57
CA GLY A 56 11.70 2.27 5.90
C GLY A 56 12.46 1.28 5.00
N GLY A 57 11.86 0.88 3.88
CA GLY A 57 12.53 0.08 2.85
C GLY A 57 13.58 0.88 2.06
N PRO A 58 14.28 0.21 1.13
CA PRO A 58 15.21 0.87 0.20
C PRO A 58 14.54 1.98 -0.61
N SER A 59 15.33 2.99 -0.98
CA SER A 59 14.87 4.13 -1.78
C SER A 59 14.43 3.68 -3.17
N GLN A 60 13.41 4.33 -3.74
CA GLN A 60 12.97 4.08 -5.11
C GLN A 60 14.10 4.35 -6.13
N MET A 61 14.95 5.35 -5.86
CA MET A 61 16.08 5.73 -6.72
C MET A 61 17.22 4.71 -6.68
N ASP A 62 17.20 3.81 -5.69
CA ASP A 62 18.15 2.69 -5.55
C ASP A 62 17.62 1.39 -6.13
N LEU A 63 16.34 1.35 -6.56
CA LEU A 63 15.66 0.13 -7.00
C LEU A 63 15.13 0.20 -8.43
N LEU A 64 14.16 1.10 -8.69
CA LEU A 64 13.32 1.09 -9.90
C LEU A 64 13.22 2.45 -10.61
N ASP A 65 13.79 3.51 -10.02
CA ASP A 65 13.74 4.87 -10.54
C ASP A 65 15.14 5.39 -10.88
N TYR A 66 15.61 5.08 -12.08
CA TYR A 66 16.95 5.48 -12.52
C TYR A 66 17.06 7.01 -12.68
N LYS A 67 17.88 7.65 -11.83
CA LYS A 67 18.15 9.09 -11.83
C LYS A 67 19.62 9.40 -12.24
N PRO A 68 19.97 9.34 -13.54
CA PRO A 68 21.35 9.57 -13.98
C PRO A 68 21.91 10.95 -13.60
N LEU A 69 21.08 12.00 -13.65
CA LEU A 69 21.48 13.35 -13.26
C LEU A 69 21.89 13.45 -11.78
N LEU A 70 21.24 12.67 -10.91
CA LEU A 70 21.58 12.65 -9.48
C LEU A 70 22.95 12.01 -9.23
N ASN A 71 23.33 11.04 -10.09
CA ASN A 71 24.65 10.42 -10.05
C ASN A 71 25.74 11.35 -10.58
N GLU A 72 25.46 12.09 -11.67
CA GLU A 72 26.36 13.10 -12.21
C GLU A 72 26.66 14.20 -11.19
N LYS A 73 25.62 14.67 -10.48
CA LYS A 73 25.71 15.75 -9.49
C LYS A 73 26.03 15.28 -8.08
N HIS A 74 26.49 14.04 -7.91
CA HIS A 74 26.76 13.50 -6.59
C HIS A 74 27.78 14.36 -5.83
N GLY A 75 27.43 14.76 -4.62
CA GLY A 75 28.27 15.63 -3.76
C GLY A 75 28.14 17.13 -4.06
N GLU A 76 27.50 17.53 -5.15
CA GLU A 76 27.15 18.95 -5.38
C GLU A 76 26.08 19.39 -4.39
N GLN A 77 26.05 20.67 -4.04
CA GLN A 77 25.00 21.20 -3.19
C GLN A 77 23.65 21.20 -3.92
N LEU A 78 22.58 20.91 -3.17
CA LEU A 78 21.21 21.04 -3.63
C LEU A 78 20.96 22.45 -4.19
N PRO A 79 20.55 22.59 -5.47
CA PRO A 79 20.25 23.89 -6.04
C PRO A 79 19.10 24.59 -5.30
N ASP A 80 19.22 25.91 -5.11
CA ASP A 80 18.20 26.71 -4.40
C ASP A 80 16.83 26.62 -5.07
N GLU A 81 16.76 26.44 -6.40
CA GLU A 81 15.52 26.27 -7.15
C GLU A 81 14.76 24.99 -6.78
N VAL A 82 15.48 23.90 -6.44
CA VAL A 82 14.88 22.62 -6.02
C VAL A 82 14.36 22.75 -4.60
N ARG A 83 15.08 23.48 -3.74
CA ARG A 83 14.68 23.76 -2.36
C ARG A 83 13.46 24.69 -2.30
N GLY A 84 13.46 25.74 -3.12
CA GLY A 84 12.40 26.74 -3.19
C GLY A 84 11.97 27.24 -1.81
N THR A 85 10.66 27.21 -1.57
CA THR A 85 10.03 27.63 -0.29
C THR A 85 9.61 26.43 0.57
N GLN A 86 10.12 25.23 0.29
CA GLN A 86 9.70 24.02 1.00
C GLN A 86 10.03 24.11 2.50
N ARG A 87 9.07 23.67 3.32
CA ARG A 87 9.26 23.58 4.76
C ARG A 87 10.26 22.48 5.07
N LEU A 88 11.29 22.79 5.86
CA LEU A 88 12.28 21.79 6.29
C LEU A 88 11.88 21.13 7.61
N THR A 89 12.36 19.91 7.78
CA THR A 89 12.28 19.20 9.07
C THR A 89 13.31 19.79 10.03
N GLY A 90 13.15 19.54 11.33
CA GLY A 90 14.17 19.92 12.33
C GLY A 90 15.54 19.26 12.09
N MET A 91 15.56 18.10 11.41
CA MET A 91 16.78 17.36 11.08
C MET A 91 17.55 17.97 9.91
N SER A 92 16.84 18.54 8.94
CA SER A 92 17.43 19.11 7.71
C SER A 92 17.59 20.64 7.79
N GLY A 93 16.80 21.32 8.64
CA GLY A 93 16.75 22.78 8.70
C GLY A 93 18.06 23.46 9.12
N ASN A 94 18.88 22.77 9.93
CA ASN A 94 20.12 23.30 10.48
C ASN A 94 21.38 22.66 9.87
N GLN A 95 21.24 21.92 8.76
CA GLN A 95 22.40 21.34 8.08
C GLN A 95 23.17 22.43 7.34
N SER A 96 24.50 22.46 7.54
CA SER A 96 25.40 23.39 6.84
C SER A 96 25.60 23.05 5.36
N SER A 97 25.22 21.83 4.96
CA SER A 97 25.39 21.29 3.62
C SER A 97 24.22 20.35 3.30
N LEU A 98 23.73 20.40 2.07
CA LEU A 98 22.67 19.55 1.55
C LEU A 98 23.16 18.90 0.26
N PRO A 99 24.13 17.96 0.32
CA PRO A 99 24.69 17.37 -0.88
C PRO A 99 23.64 16.50 -1.57
N LEU A 100 23.63 16.56 -2.90
CA LEU A 100 22.91 15.59 -3.73
C LEU A 100 23.59 14.24 -3.62
N VAL A 101 22.80 13.17 -3.44
CA VAL A 101 23.30 11.82 -3.27
C VAL A 101 22.72 10.92 -4.35
N GLY A 102 23.52 10.65 -5.38
CA GLY A 102 23.25 9.62 -6.38
C GLY A 102 23.21 8.21 -5.80
N SER A 103 22.53 7.30 -6.49
CA SER A 103 22.49 5.90 -6.12
C SER A 103 23.88 5.26 -6.28
N PRO A 104 24.38 4.48 -5.30
CA PRO A 104 25.64 3.75 -5.44
C PRO A 104 25.52 2.50 -6.33
N PHE A 105 24.30 2.11 -6.70
CA PHE A 105 24.03 0.87 -7.41
C PHE A 105 24.04 1.05 -8.93
N LYS A 106 24.31 -0.05 -9.64
CA LYS A 106 24.30 -0.06 -11.10
C LYS A 106 22.89 -0.33 -11.61
N PHE A 107 22.53 0.34 -12.69
CA PHE A 107 21.25 0.16 -13.37
C PHE A 107 21.43 -0.41 -14.76
N ALA A 108 20.53 -1.29 -15.15
CA ALA A 108 20.42 -1.82 -16.50
C ALA A 108 18.96 -1.87 -16.93
N LYS A 109 18.73 -1.91 -18.25
CA LYS A 109 17.40 -2.15 -18.81
C LYS A 109 17.13 -3.65 -18.86
N HIS A 110 15.93 -4.05 -18.43
CA HIS A 110 15.48 -5.43 -18.40
C HIS A 110 14.12 -5.57 -19.12
N GLY A 111 13.88 -6.76 -19.66
CA GLY A 111 12.68 -7.06 -20.43
C GLY A 111 12.64 -6.39 -21.80
N GLU A 112 11.62 -6.73 -22.58
CA GLU A 112 11.30 -6.13 -23.88
C GLU A 112 10.90 -4.66 -23.73
N ALA A 113 10.21 -4.31 -22.65
CA ALA A 113 9.83 -2.94 -22.34
C ALA A 113 11.02 -2.05 -21.92
N GLY A 114 12.18 -2.66 -21.63
CA GLY A 114 13.40 -1.95 -21.25
C GLY A 114 13.29 -1.21 -19.92
N LEU A 115 12.63 -1.82 -18.92
CA LEU A 115 12.50 -1.28 -17.57
C LEU A 115 13.87 -1.11 -16.91
N TRP A 116 14.14 0.07 -16.38
CA TRP A 116 15.34 0.32 -15.60
C TRP A 116 15.23 -0.32 -14.22
N MET A 117 16.21 -1.17 -13.87
CA MET A 117 16.29 -1.79 -12.56
C MET A 117 17.72 -1.80 -12.04
N SER A 118 17.84 -1.65 -10.73
CA SER A 118 19.09 -1.77 -9.98
C SER A 118 19.56 -3.22 -9.90
N ASP A 119 20.88 -3.41 -9.82
CA ASP A 119 21.52 -4.71 -9.58
C ASP A 119 21.18 -5.34 -8.22
N GLN A 120 20.51 -4.59 -7.33
CA GLN A 120 19.95 -5.08 -6.07
C GLN A 120 18.68 -5.94 -6.23
N LEU A 121 18.08 -5.98 -7.42
CA LEU A 121 16.86 -6.74 -7.71
C LEU A 121 17.07 -7.84 -8.77
N PRO A 122 18.09 -8.71 -8.65
CA PRO A 122 18.48 -9.63 -9.73
C PRO A 122 17.42 -10.70 -10.02
N HIS A 123 16.59 -11.05 -9.02
CA HIS A 123 15.51 -12.02 -9.19
C HIS A 123 14.26 -11.36 -9.77
N THR A 124 13.92 -10.15 -9.31
CA THR A 124 12.79 -9.37 -9.82
C THR A 124 13.02 -8.95 -11.28
N ALA A 125 14.27 -8.66 -11.66
CA ALA A 125 14.62 -8.30 -13.03
C ALA A 125 14.33 -9.41 -14.05
N LYS A 126 14.23 -10.68 -13.62
CA LYS A 126 13.88 -11.81 -14.50
C LYS A 126 12.42 -11.81 -14.95
N ILE A 127 11.56 -11.07 -14.25
CA ILE A 127 10.12 -10.95 -14.54
C ILE A 127 9.74 -9.53 -14.95
N ALA A 128 10.70 -8.73 -15.46
CA ALA A 128 10.49 -7.33 -15.78
C ALA A 128 9.26 -7.10 -16.70
N ASP A 129 9.03 -7.96 -17.68
CA ASP A 129 7.90 -7.84 -18.60
C ASP A 129 6.53 -8.18 -17.97
N GLU A 130 6.51 -8.74 -16.76
CA GLU A 130 5.29 -8.96 -15.97
C GLU A 130 4.99 -7.80 -15.00
N LEU A 131 5.89 -6.81 -14.92
CA LEU A 131 5.80 -5.69 -14.00
C LEU A 131 5.34 -4.42 -14.69
N CYS A 132 4.48 -3.67 -14.02
CA CYS A 132 4.16 -2.28 -14.37
C CYS A 132 4.74 -1.37 -13.29
N VAL A 133 5.67 -0.49 -13.69
CA VAL A 133 6.30 0.48 -12.79
C VAL A 133 5.70 1.86 -13.07
N ILE A 134 5.19 2.51 -12.02
CA ILE A 134 4.58 3.84 -12.10
C ILE A 134 5.48 4.84 -11.37
N ASN A 135 6.24 5.62 -12.14
CA ASN A 135 7.15 6.65 -11.61
C ASN A 135 6.55 8.07 -11.63
N SER A 136 5.24 8.19 -11.86
CA SER A 136 4.55 9.48 -11.97
C SER A 136 4.01 10.03 -10.63
N MET A 137 4.22 9.32 -9.52
CA MET A 137 3.74 9.75 -8.21
C MET A 137 4.60 10.90 -7.67
N TYR A 138 3.94 11.96 -7.21
CA TYR A 138 4.57 13.13 -6.61
C TYR A 138 3.78 13.56 -5.37
N THR A 139 4.46 14.10 -4.36
CA THR A 139 3.85 14.59 -3.12
C THR A 139 4.62 15.79 -2.58
N ASP A 140 3.90 16.74 -1.98
CA ASP A 140 4.47 17.89 -1.27
C ASP A 140 4.75 17.57 0.21
N ALA A 141 4.53 16.33 0.64
CA ALA A 141 4.76 15.92 2.02
C ALA A 141 6.25 15.79 2.33
N ILE A 142 6.75 16.68 3.19
CA ILE A 142 8.15 16.70 3.65
C ILE A 142 8.51 15.61 4.66
N ASN A 143 7.51 14.99 5.31
CA ASN A 143 7.69 14.03 6.39
C ASN A 143 7.06 12.69 6.01
N HIS A 144 7.66 11.60 6.49
CA HIS A 144 7.17 10.25 6.21
C HIS A 144 5.73 10.05 6.70
N GLY A 145 5.34 10.53 7.88
CA GLY A 145 3.97 10.36 8.42
C GLY A 145 2.89 10.92 7.48
N PRO A 146 2.90 12.23 7.18
CA PRO A 146 2.00 12.82 6.19
C PRO A 146 2.13 12.20 4.79
N GLY A 147 3.34 11.79 4.38
CA GLY A 147 3.57 11.10 3.11
C GLY A 147 2.89 9.74 3.03
N VAL A 148 2.94 8.94 4.10
CA VAL A 148 2.23 7.66 4.21
C VAL A 148 0.72 7.88 4.15
N THR A 149 0.20 8.86 4.88
CA THR A 149 -1.22 9.22 4.83
C THR A 149 -1.61 9.62 3.40
N HIS A 150 -0.78 10.41 2.72
CA HIS A 150 -1.03 10.83 1.35
C HIS A 150 -1.06 9.66 0.38
N MET A 151 -0.06 8.77 0.44
CA MET A 151 0.00 7.59 -0.42
C MET A 151 -1.20 6.66 -0.19
N GLN A 152 -1.66 6.51 1.06
CA GLN A 152 -2.79 5.65 1.36
C GLN A 152 -4.15 6.30 1.07
N THR A 153 -4.30 7.62 1.17
CA THR A 153 -5.62 8.28 1.21
C THR A 153 -5.80 9.44 0.23
N GLY A 154 -4.75 9.80 -0.53
CA GLY A 154 -4.72 10.99 -1.38
C GLY A 154 -4.71 12.32 -0.61
N SER A 155 -4.47 12.29 0.71
CA SER A 155 -4.46 13.46 1.60
C SER A 155 -3.35 13.37 2.62
N GLN A 156 -2.69 14.49 2.91
CA GLN A 156 -1.76 14.56 4.05
C GLN A 156 -2.50 14.61 5.40
N PHE A 157 -3.79 14.99 5.40
CA PHE A 157 -4.65 15.02 6.58
C PHE A 157 -5.46 13.71 6.72
N PRO A 158 -5.61 13.20 7.96
CA PRO A 158 -6.39 11.99 8.20
C PRO A 158 -7.89 12.21 7.92
N GLY A 159 -8.62 11.11 7.76
CA GLY A 159 -10.09 11.11 7.63
C GLY A 159 -10.60 10.82 6.21
N ARG A 160 -9.73 10.63 5.23
CA ARG A 160 -10.11 10.14 3.89
C ARG A 160 -10.05 8.61 3.81
N PRO A 161 -10.90 7.98 2.97
CA PRO A 161 -10.82 6.54 2.73
C PRO A 161 -9.44 6.13 2.23
N SER A 162 -8.90 5.05 2.80
CA SER A 162 -7.61 4.51 2.39
C SER A 162 -7.72 3.65 1.14
N ILE A 163 -6.59 3.32 0.51
CA ILE A 163 -6.51 2.38 -0.60
C ILE A 163 -7.17 1.03 -0.23
N GLY A 164 -7.03 0.59 1.02
CA GLY A 164 -7.71 -0.62 1.51
C GLY A 164 -9.23 -0.50 1.51
N ALA A 165 -9.77 0.66 1.89
CA ALA A 165 -11.21 0.91 1.81
C ALA A 165 -11.71 0.94 0.36
N TRP A 166 -10.94 1.55 -0.55
CA TRP A 166 -11.26 1.55 -1.98
C TRP A 166 -11.17 0.16 -2.61
N LEU A 167 -10.17 -0.64 -2.22
CA LEU A 167 -10.03 -2.03 -2.66
C LEU A 167 -11.20 -2.88 -2.16
N ASN A 168 -11.62 -2.71 -0.91
CA ASN A 168 -12.78 -3.43 -0.37
C ASN A 168 -14.12 -2.98 -0.97
N TYR A 169 -14.20 -1.76 -1.49
CA TYR A 169 -15.39 -1.27 -2.19
C TYR A 169 -15.44 -1.71 -3.66
N GLY A 170 -14.28 -1.73 -4.33
CA GLY A 170 -14.17 -2.03 -5.76
C GLY A 170 -13.99 -3.51 -6.11
N LEU A 171 -13.70 -4.36 -5.13
CA LEU A 171 -13.61 -5.82 -5.24
C LEU A 171 -14.81 -6.47 -4.55
#